data_AF-A0A3D1IM43-F1
#
_entry.id   AF-A0A3D1IM43-F1
#
_cell.length_a   1.000
_cell.length_b   1.000
_cell.length_c   1.000
_cell.angle_alpha   90.00
_cell.angle_beta   90.00
_cell.angle_gamma   90.00
#
_symmetry.space_group_name_H-M   'P 1'
#
loop_
_entity.id
_entity.type
_entity.pdbx_description
1 polymer ?
#
loop_
_entity_poly.entity_id
_entity_poly.type
_entity_poly.pdbx_seq_one_letter_code
_entity_poly.pdbx_strand_id
1 'polypeptide(L)'
;MLSVALVSLAPTAVAQEGGIDIRRTANGRPDLSGTYDVGTLTPVQRPTEFGETLALTEEEAATFANTATAALDRRNNIVPAVNTEVSDPNRGAPPVGGDGSTGASGNVGGYNTFWIDPGAGAFQIDGQWRTSILVDPPDGRYPPRTQERTAADTAIRSGGGGRPPQNDGSAYWLEAGLDAPGPLDNMEQRPFAERCLIGFGSTAGPPMLPVLYNNHKRIVQSEDTIMILTEMNHDAR
;
A
#
# COMPACT_ATOMS: atom_id res chain seq x y z
N MET A 1 -0.89 -77.07 7.95
CA MET A 1 -1.46 -75.81 7.40
C MET A 1 -1.41 -74.78 8.51
N LEU A 2 -0.47 -73.84 8.46
CA LEU A 2 -0.29 -72.79 9.46
C LEU A 2 -0.69 -71.46 8.80
N SER A 3 -1.83 -70.89 9.19
CA SER A 3 -2.30 -69.60 8.67
C SER A 3 -1.76 -68.46 9.53
N VAL A 4 -0.96 -67.58 8.93
CA VAL A 4 -0.52 -66.33 9.52
C VAL A 4 -1.53 -65.24 9.16
N ALA A 5 -2.19 -64.66 10.16
CA ALA A 5 -3.06 -63.50 9.98
C ALA A 5 -2.21 -62.22 10.05
N LEU A 6 -2.12 -61.48 8.94
CA LEU A 6 -1.57 -60.14 8.90
C LEU A 6 -2.62 -59.16 9.46
N VAL A 7 -2.31 -58.49 10.56
CA VAL A 7 -3.09 -57.34 11.06
C VAL A 7 -2.48 -56.08 10.45
N SER A 8 -3.18 -55.47 9.50
CA SER A 8 -2.83 -54.17 8.94
C SER A 8 -3.26 -53.05 9.88
N LEU A 9 -2.30 -52.45 10.59
CA LEU A 9 -2.51 -51.15 11.26
C LEU A 9 -2.54 -50.06 10.19
N ALA A 10 -3.71 -49.47 9.95
CA ALA A 10 -3.82 -48.23 9.21
C ALA A 10 -3.35 -47.07 10.11
N PRO A 11 -2.47 -46.17 9.65
CA PRO A 11 -2.13 -44.96 10.39
C PRO A 11 -3.36 -44.05 10.40
N THR A 12 -3.93 -43.82 11.58
CA THR A 12 -4.87 -42.72 11.79
C THR A 12 -4.09 -41.42 11.65
N ALA A 13 -4.22 -40.76 10.51
CA ALA A 13 -3.79 -39.37 10.34
C ALA A 13 -4.65 -38.51 11.26
N VAL A 14 -4.07 -38.05 12.36
CA VAL A 14 -4.66 -37.02 13.20
C VAL A 14 -4.48 -35.71 12.44
N ALA A 15 -5.56 -35.20 11.84
CA ALA A 15 -5.56 -33.83 11.34
C ALA A 15 -5.35 -32.90 12.55
N GLN A 16 -4.20 -32.23 12.62
CA GLN A 16 -4.04 -31.10 13.52
C GLN A 16 -4.97 -30.00 13.01
N GLU A 17 -6.10 -29.79 13.69
CA GLU A 17 -6.83 -28.52 13.62
C GLU A 17 -5.89 -27.42 14.14
N GLY A 18 -5.07 -26.86 13.25
CA GLY A 18 -4.22 -25.70 13.49
C GLY A 18 -5.04 -24.42 13.55
N GLY A 19 -6.11 -24.39 14.34
CA GLY A 19 -6.85 -23.17 14.61
C GLY A 19 -6.00 -22.25 15.47
N ILE A 20 -5.65 -21.08 14.96
CA ILE A 20 -5.06 -20.00 15.77
C ILE A 20 -6.02 -19.74 16.93
N ASP A 21 -5.57 -19.95 18.17
CA ASP A 21 -6.36 -19.65 19.36
C ASP A 21 -6.45 -18.13 19.53
N ILE A 22 -7.53 -17.54 19.01
CA ILE A 22 -7.78 -16.10 19.09
C ILE A 22 -8.12 -15.77 20.54
N ARG A 23 -7.29 -14.89 21.15
CA ARG A 23 -7.53 -14.33 22.48
C ARG A 23 -8.97 -13.87 22.62
N ARG A 24 -9.57 -14.13 23.77
CA ARG A 24 -10.96 -13.74 24.07
C ARG A 24 -11.01 -12.64 25.13
N THR A 25 -11.99 -11.76 25.00
CA THR A 25 -12.39 -10.80 26.04
C THR A 25 -13.09 -11.52 27.21
N ALA A 26 -13.32 -10.82 28.32
CA ALA A 26 -14.01 -11.38 29.49
C ALA A 26 -15.43 -11.91 29.20
N ASN A 27 -16.09 -11.39 28.16
CA ASN A 27 -17.41 -11.85 27.71
C ASN A 27 -17.33 -12.91 26.58
N GLY A 28 -16.15 -13.48 26.31
CA GLY A 28 -15.96 -14.60 25.37
C GLY A 28 -15.91 -14.21 23.88
N ARG A 29 -15.99 -12.91 23.55
CA ARG A 29 -15.81 -12.43 22.16
C ARG A 29 -14.33 -12.48 21.76
N PRO A 30 -14.01 -12.58 20.46
CA PRO A 30 -12.64 -12.34 19.99
C PRO A 30 -12.13 -10.97 20.45
N ASP A 31 -10.93 -10.95 21.03
CA ASP A 31 -10.22 -9.73 21.40
C ASP A 31 -9.35 -9.31 20.20
N LEU A 32 -9.81 -8.29 19.49
CA LEU A 32 -9.14 -7.69 18.35
C LEU A 32 -8.23 -6.53 18.78
N SER A 33 -8.06 -6.29 20.08
CA SER A 33 -7.25 -5.17 20.55
C SER A 33 -5.78 -5.40 20.21
N GLY A 34 -5.14 -4.40 19.61
CA GLY A 34 -3.75 -4.52 19.21
C GLY A 34 -3.29 -3.43 18.26
N THR A 35 -2.03 -3.51 17.88
CA THR A 35 -1.44 -2.72 16.80
C THR A 35 -1.10 -3.68 15.66
N TYR A 36 -1.60 -3.35 14.48
CA TYR A 36 -1.49 -4.16 13.27
C TYR A 36 -0.72 -3.36 12.23
N ASP A 37 0.35 -3.92 11.70
CA ASP A 37 1.00 -3.40 10.51
C ASP A 37 0.30 -4.01 9.28
N VAL A 38 -0.18 -3.14 8.37
CA VAL A 38 -0.81 -3.59 7.11
C VAL A 38 0.10 -3.42 5.90
N GLY A 39 1.37 -3.01 6.08
CA GLY A 39 2.35 -2.88 5.01
C GLY A 39 2.50 -4.19 4.23
N THR A 40 2.32 -4.13 2.91
CA THR A 40 2.51 -5.29 2.03
C THR A 40 2.84 -4.88 0.60
N LEU A 41 3.64 -5.71 -0.05
CA LEU A 41 3.90 -5.64 -1.49
C LEU A 41 2.82 -6.35 -2.32
N THR A 42 1.87 -7.06 -1.68
CA THR A 42 0.71 -7.64 -2.38
C THR A 42 -0.11 -6.52 -3.01
N PRO A 43 -0.31 -6.53 -4.33
CA PRO A 43 -0.95 -5.43 -5.03
C PRO A 43 -2.46 -5.48 -4.81
N VAL A 44 -3.12 -4.32 -4.94
CA VAL A 44 -4.60 -4.29 -4.83
C VAL A 44 -5.25 -5.18 -5.90
N GLN A 45 -4.80 -5.05 -7.15
CA GLN A 45 -5.27 -5.85 -8.27
C GLN A 45 -4.25 -6.92 -8.64
N ARG A 46 -4.72 -8.11 -9.00
CA ARG A 46 -3.85 -9.20 -9.40
C ARG A 46 -3.12 -8.89 -10.71
N PRO A 47 -1.78 -9.09 -10.77
CA PRO A 47 -1.06 -9.04 -12.03
C PRO A 47 -1.64 -9.99 -13.06
N THR A 48 -1.71 -9.56 -14.32
CA THR A 48 -2.40 -10.30 -15.39
C THR A 48 -1.81 -11.69 -15.65
N GLU A 49 -0.51 -11.84 -15.42
CA GLU A 49 0.22 -13.09 -15.56
C GLU A 49 -0.28 -14.20 -14.62
N PHE A 50 -0.93 -13.85 -13.51
CA PHE A 50 -1.47 -14.84 -12.56
C PHE A 50 -2.90 -15.26 -12.86
N GLY A 51 -3.64 -14.56 -13.73
CA GLY A 51 -5.03 -14.92 -14.07
C GLY A 51 -5.92 -15.07 -12.83
N GLU A 52 -6.46 -16.27 -12.61
CA GLU A 52 -7.31 -16.60 -11.45
C GLU A 52 -6.54 -17.23 -10.28
N THR A 53 -5.21 -17.33 -10.37
CA THR A 53 -4.36 -17.93 -9.33
C THR A 53 -4.35 -17.07 -8.07
N LEU A 54 -4.95 -17.58 -7.00
CA LEU A 54 -5.10 -16.88 -5.72
C LEU A 54 -3.84 -16.89 -4.83
N ALA A 55 -3.01 -17.92 -4.97
CA ALA A 55 -1.91 -18.19 -4.06
C ALA A 55 -0.62 -18.48 -4.81
N LEU A 56 0.47 -17.89 -4.33
CA LEU A 56 1.83 -18.17 -4.76
C LEU A 56 2.41 -19.31 -3.90
N THR A 57 3.29 -20.10 -4.52
CA THR A 57 4.25 -20.93 -3.77
C THR A 57 5.25 -20.04 -3.02
N GLU A 58 5.99 -20.62 -2.07
CA GLU A 58 7.04 -19.90 -1.32
C GLU A 58 8.09 -19.27 -2.25
N GLU A 59 8.54 -20.01 -3.28
CA GLU A 59 9.54 -19.53 -4.24
C GLU A 59 9.01 -18.41 -5.13
N GLU A 60 7.76 -18.54 -5.59
CA GLU A 60 7.10 -17.49 -6.37
C GLU A 60 6.86 -16.24 -5.52
N ALA A 61 6.50 -16.39 -4.25
CA ALA A 61 6.30 -15.27 -3.32
C ALA A 61 7.61 -14.52 -3.05
N ALA A 62 8.72 -15.24 -2.88
CA ALA A 62 10.05 -14.63 -2.74
C ALA A 62 10.47 -13.87 -4.02
N THR A 63 10.22 -14.47 -5.19
CA THR A 63 10.49 -13.84 -6.49
C THR A 63 9.63 -12.59 -6.69
N PHE A 64 8.35 -12.68 -6.32
CA PHE A 64 7.40 -11.57 -6.36
C PHE A 64 7.87 -10.42 -5.47
N ALA A 65 8.22 -10.70 -4.21
CA ALA A 65 8.70 -9.71 -3.27
C ALA A 65 9.95 -8.98 -3.79
N ASN A 66 10.96 -9.72 -4.26
CA ASN A 66 12.17 -9.14 -4.84
C ASN A 66 11.88 -8.25 -6.05
N THR A 67 10.98 -8.68 -6.92
CA THR A 67 10.58 -7.91 -8.11
C THR A 67 9.83 -6.64 -7.73
N ALA A 68 8.89 -6.74 -6.79
CA ALA A 68 8.13 -5.60 -6.29
C ALA A 68 9.04 -4.58 -5.59
N THR A 69 9.94 -5.03 -4.71
CA THR A 69 10.94 -4.17 -4.06
C THR A 69 11.82 -3.47 -5.09
N ALA A 70 12.39 -4.19 -6.07
CA ALA A 70 13.23 -3.57 -7.10
C ALA A 70 12.46 -2.56 -7.97
N ALA A 71 11.17 -2.79 -8.21
CA ALA A 71 10.33 -1.83 -8.94
C ALA A 71 10.05 -0.56 -8.11
N LEU A 72 9.79 -0.72 -6.81
CA LEU A 72 9.63 0.40 -5.87
C LEU A 72 10.92 1.20 -5.74
N ASP A 73 12.05 0.52 -5.62
CA ASP A 73 13.36 1.14 -5.52
C ASP A 73 13.65 1.99 -6.75
N ARG A 74 13.46 1.43 -7.95
CA ARG A 74 13.61 2.19 -9.19
C ARG A 74 12.67 3.39 -9.26
N ARG A 75 11.39 3.22 -8.87
CA ARG A 75 10.40 4.30 -8.93
C ARG A 75 10.74 5.45 -7.97
N ASN A 76 11.18 5.12 -6.76
CA ASN A 76 11.47 6.11 -5.71
C ASN A 76 12.95 6.53 -5.70
N ASN A 77 13.75 6.16 -6.72
CA ASN A 77 15.18 6.44 -6.79
C ASN A 77 15.98 5.91 -5.60
N ILE A 78 15.58 4.75 -5.09
CA ILE A 78 16.25 4.05 -4.00
C ILE A 78 17.47 3.32 -4.59
N VAL A 79 18.53 4.07 -4.87
CA VAL A 79 19.81 3.49 -5.27
C VAL A 79 20.67 3.34 -4.01
N PRO A 80 21.23 2.14 -3.70
CA PRO A 80 22.06 1.95 -2.52
C PRO A 80 23.23 2.93 -2.43
N ALA A 81 23.82 3.28 -3.58
CA ALA A 81 24.90 4.27 -3.67
C ALA A 81 24.47 5.68 -3.27
N VAL A 82 23.20 6.07 -3.49
CA VAL A 82 22.71 7.43 -3.21
C VAL A 82 22.11 7.55 -1.80
N ASN A 83 21.52 6.47 -1.27
CA ASN A 83 20.80 6.51 0.01
C ASN A 83 21.62 6.13 1.24
N THR A 84 22.87 5.68 1.06
CA THR A 84 23.78 5.39 2.17
C THR A 84 24.90 6.42 2.32
N GLU A 85 24.99 7.38 1.40
CA GLU A 85 25.94 8.49 1.48
C GLU A 85 25.50 9.48 2.58
N VAL A 86 26.48 9.91 3.38
CA VAL A 86 26.27 10.97 4.37
C VAL A 86 25.98 12.25 3.61
N SER A 87 24.84 12.88 3.91
CA SER A 87 24.47 14.14 3.27
C SER A 87 25.54 15.21 3.54
N ASP A 88 26.13 15.78 2.49
CA ASP A 88 27.03 16.93 2.59
C ASP A 88 26.23 18.20 2.95
N PRO A 89 26.48 18.81 4.12
CA PRO A 89 25.79 20.04 4.53
C PRO A 89 26.16 21.26 3.68
N ASN A 90 27.25 21.18 2.89
CA ASN A 90 27.71 22.25 2.01
C ASN A 90 27.33 22.03 0.55
N ARG A 91 26.55 20.99 0.23
CA ARG A 91 26.11 20.74 -1.14
C ARG A 91 25.26 21.91 -1.65
N GLY A 92 25.43 22.25 -2.92
CA GLY A 92 24.60 23.24 -3.60
C GLY A 92 23.13 22.81 -3.71
N ALA A 93 22.25 23.75 -4.00
CA ALA A 93 20.86 23.45 -4.31
C ALA A 93 20.75 22.58 -5.58
N PRO A 94 19.77 21.65 -5.66
CA PRO A 94 19.48 20.93 -6.89
C PRO A 94 19.14 21.87 -8.06
N PRO A 95 19.27 21.41 -9.32
CA PRO A 95 18.84 22.19 -10.48
C PRO A 95 17.36 22.59 -10.39
N VAL A 96 17.02 23.74 -10.96
CA VAL A 96 15.63 24.19 -11.11
C VAL A 96 14.82 23.13 -11.87
N GLY A 97 13.69 22.71 -11.31
CA GLY A 97 12.88 21.61 -11.86
C GLY A 97 13.39 20.20 -11.55
N GLY A 98 14.60 20.09 -11.00
CA GLY A 98 15.23 18.82 -10.66
C GLY A 98 16.24 18.32 -11.68
N ASP A 99 16.87 17.20 -11.36
CA ASP A 99 17.90 16.58 -12.20
C ASP A 99 17.32 15.63 -13.27
N GLY A 100 15.99 15.48 -13.29
CA GLY A 100 15.27 14.61 -14.23
C GLY A 100 15.36 13.11 -13.90
N SER A 101 16.02 12.74 -12.80
CA SER A 101 15.98 11.36 -12.31
C SER A 101 14.59 10.99 -11.80
N THR A 102 14.36 9.69 -11.67
CA THR A 102 13.12 9.15 -11.10
C THR A 102 12.92 9.65 -9.66
N GLY A 103 11.67 9.66 -9.18
CA GLY A 103 11.34 10.12 -7.83
C GLY A 103 10.43 11.35 -7.82
N ALA A 104 10.07 11.80 -6.62
CA ALA A 104 9.14 12.90 -6.45
C ALA A 104 9.72 14.21 -6.98
N SER A 105 8.90 14.99 -7.70
CA SER A 105 9.20 16.36 -8.13
C SER A 105 10.52 16.55 -8.89
N GLY A 106 10.92 15.57 -9.72
CA GLY A 106 12.20 15.65 -10.45
C GLY A 106 13.42 15.44 -9.55
N ASN A 107 13.25 14.76 -8.42
CA ASN A 107 14.30 14.46 -7.45
C ASN A 107 14.92 15.70 -6.76
N VAL A 108 14.22 16.84 -6.76
CA VAL A 108 14.59 18.02 -5.95
C VAL A 108 14.47 17.79 -4.45
N GLY A 109 13.85 16.68 -4.04
CA GLY A 109 13.71 16.26 -2.64
C GLY A 109 12.51 15.35 -2.42
N GLY A 110 12.63 14.46 -1.44
CA GLY A 110 11.60 13.54 -0.97
C GLY A 110 12.01 12.97 0.39
N TYR A 111 11.25 12.02 0.92
CA TYR A 111 11.65 11.32 2.14
C TYR A 111 12.95 10.53 1.91
N ASN A 112 13.86 10.53 2.88
CA ASN A 112 14.92 9.54 2.90
C ASN A 112 14.29 8.14 2.87
N THR A 113 14.92 7.21 2.15
CA THR A 113 14.30 5.92 1.84
C THR A 113 14.12 5.03 3.05
N PHE A 114 14.87 5.27 4.13
CA PHE A 114 14.67 4.58 5.40
C PHE A 114 13.35 4.96 6.12
N TRP A 115 12.68 6.04 5.72
CA TRP A 115 11.33 6.41 6.17
C TRP A 115 10.22 5.81 5.29
N ILE A 116 10.59 5.14 4.20
CA ILE A 116 9.66 4.47 3.30
C ILE A 116 9.57 3.01 3.74
N ASP A 117 8.38 2.60 4.17
CA ASP A 117 8.09 1.24 4.62
C ASP A 117 6.75 0.76 4.02
N PRO A 118 6.77 0.25 2.77
CA PRO A 118 5.58 -0.30 2.11
C PRO A 118 5.32 -1.76 2.50
N GLY A 119 6.10 -2.34 3.43
CA GLY A 119 6.13 -3.77 3.72
C GLY A 119 7.22 -4.53 2.95
N ALA A 120 7.53 -5.74 3.42
CA ALA A 120 8.70 -6.51 2.96
C ALA A 120 8.39 -7.64 1.96
N GLY A 121 7.12 -7.92 1.67
CA GLY A 121 6.74 -9.04 0.82
C GLY A 121 5.24 -9.15 0.54
N ALA A 122 4.86 -10.23 -0.15
CA ALA A 122 3.46 -10.62 -0.24
C ALA A 122 2.89 -10.88 1.17
N PHE A 123 1.58 -10.81 1.34
CA PHE A 123 0.93 -11.11 2.61
C PHE A 123 0.38 -12.55 2.61
N GLN A 124 0.47 -13.24 3.75
CA GLN A 124 -0.12 -14.57 3.93
C GLN A 124 -1.51 -14.49 4.57
N ILE A 125 -2.44 -15.28 4.04
CA ILE A 125 -3.72 -15.57 4.72
C ILE A 125 -3.85 -17.09 4.76
N ASP A 126 -4.03 -17.65 5.95
CA ASP A 126 -4.11 -19.10 6.19
C ASP A 126 -2.89 -19.87 5.61
N GLY A 127 -1.70 -19.28 5.75
CA GLY A 127 -0.44 -19.85 5.25
C GLY A 127 -0.26 -19.78 3.73
N GLN A 128 -1.14 -19.08 3.01
CA GLN A 128 -1.07 -18.92 1.56
C GLN A 128 -0.66 -17.49 1.19
N TRP A 129 0.39 -17.33 0.38
CA TRP A 129 0.84 -16.04 -0.14
C TRP A 129 -0.13 -15.51 -1.19
N ARG A 130 -0.79 -14.37 -0.95
CA ARG A 130 -1.80 -13.83 -1.85
C ARG A 130 -1.19 -13.07 -3.02
N THR A 131 -1.73 -13.31 -4.21
CA THR A 131 -1.38 -12.59 -5.46
C THR A 131 -2.03 -11.21 -5.57
N SER A 132 -3.07 -10.94 -4.78
CA SER A 132 -3.78 -9.66 -4.75
C SER A 132 -4.58 -9.44 -3.45
N ILE A 133 -4.92 -8.18 -3.15
CA ILE A 133 -5.89 -7.83 -2.07
C ILE A 133 -7.32 -8.12 -2.53
N LEU A 134 -7.66 -7.79 -3.77
CA LEU A 134 -8.96 -8.15 -4.35
C LEU A 134 -9.00 -9.66 -4.62
N VAL A 135 -10.02 -10.32 -4.09
CA VAL A 135 -10.26 -11.76 -4.28
C VAL A 135 -11.51 -12.05 -5.13
N ASP A 136 -12.42 -11.09 -5.19
CA ASP A 136 -13.62 -11.13 -6.02
C ASP A 136 -13.67 -9.84 -6.85
N PRO A 137 -13.83 -9.91 -8.19
CA PRO A 137 -13.99 -11.09 -9.04
C PRO A 137 -12.81 -12.09 -8.99
N PRO A 138 -12.97 -13.35 -9.48
CA PRO A 138 -11.94 -14.39 -9.40
C PRO A 138 -10.60 -14.04 -10.04
N ASP A 139 -10.54 -13.07 -10.95
CA ASP A 139 -9.30 -12.54 -11.53
C ASP A 139 -8.60 -11.51 -10.62
N GLY A 140 -9.23 -11.12 -9.50
CA GLY A 140 -8.70 -10.19 -8.51
C GLY A 140 -8.50 -8.78 -9.06
N ARG A 141 -9.31 -8.35 -10.03
CA ARG A 141 -9.18 -7.03 -10.65
C ARG A 141 -10.44 -6.20 -10.50
N TYR A 142 -10.31 -4.88 -10.66
CA TYR A 142 -11.49 -4.04 -10.68
C TYR A 142 -12.39 -4.38 -11.87
N PRO A 143 -13.71 -4.31 -11.71
CA PRO A 143 -14.63 -4.36 -12.84
C PRO A 143 -14.23 -3.33 -13.91
N PRO A 144 -14.46 -3.63 -15.21
CA PRO A 144 -14.20 -2.67 -16.28
C PRO A 144 -14.93 -1.34 -16.02
N ARG A 145 -14.23 -0.23 -16.25
CA ARG A 145 -14.83 1.10 -16.10
C ARG A 145 -15.89 1.31 -17.18
N THR A 146 -16.97 2.01 -16.83
CA THR A 146 -17.99 2.40 -17.80
C THR A 146 -17.41 3.36 -18.85
N GLN A 147 -18.02 3.38 -20.04
CA GLN A 147 -17.64 4.32 -21.10
C GLN A 147 -17.80 5.78 -20.62
N GLU A 148 -18.86 6.06 -19.86
CA GLU A 148 -19.09 7.36 -19.24
C GLU A 148 -17.93 7.78 -18.32
N ARG A 149 -17.48 6.89 -17.42
CA ARG A 149 -16.36 7.20 -16.53
C ARG A 149 -15.06 7.42 -17.30
N THR A 150 -14.85 6.65 -18.37
CA THR A 150 -13.68 6.80 -19.24
C THR A 150 -13.69 8.15 -19.96
N ALA A 151 -14.85 8.58 -20.46
CA ALA A 151 -15.02 9.88 -21.09
C ALA A 151 -14.79 11.03 -20.09
N ALA A 152 -15.34 10.94 -18.88
CA ALA A 152 -15.15 11.92 -17.82
C ALA A 152 -13.68 12.07 -17.41
N ASP A 153 -12.97 10.96 -17.20
CA ASP A 153 -11.53 10.98 -16.92
C ASP A 153 -10.71 11.60 -18.05
N THR A 154 -11.09 11.31 -19.30
CA THR A 154 -10.41 11.88 -20.48
C THR A 154 -10.60 13.39 -20.51
N ALA A 155 -11.82 13.89 -20.25
CA ALA A 155 -12.11 15.32 -20.19
C ALA A 155 -11.36 16.03 -19.06
N ILE A 156 -11.27 15.43 -17.87
CA ILE A 156 -10.48 15.97 -16.75
C ILE A 156 -9.00 16.07 -17.11
N ARG A 157 -8.46 15.04 -17.78
CA ARG A 157 -7.05 15.00 -18.20
C ARG A 157 -6.74 15.99 -19.32
N SER A 158 -7.64 16.15 -20.30
CA SER A 158 -7.46 17.09 -21.42
C SER A 158 -7.72 18.55 -21.04
N GLY A 159 -8.50 18.80 -19.98
CA GLY A 159 -8.76 20.13 -19.44
C GLY A 159 -7.68 20.68 -18.49
N GLY A 160 -6.49 20.09 -18.45
CA GLY A 160 -5.35 20.58 -17.63
C GLY A 160 -5.38 20.19 -16.15
N GLY A 161 -6.44 19.53 -15.65
CA GLY A 161 -6.59 19.17 -14.24
C GLY A 161 -6.01 17.81 -13.83
N GLY A 162 -5.46 17.02 -14.76
CA GLY A 162 -5.20 15.59 -14.52
C GLY A 162 -3.75 15.14 -14.41
N ARG A 163 -2.78 15.97 -14.79
CA ARG A 163 -1.36 15.63 -14.69
C ARG A 163 -0.63 16.81 -14.06
N PRO A 164 0.10 16.62 -12.94
CA PRO A 164 1.07 17.62 -12.54
C PRO A 164 1.95 17.89 -13.76
N PRO A 165 2.15 19.15 -14.15
CA PRO A 165 3.15 19.48 -15.15
C PRO A 165 4.46 18.79 -14.79
N GLN A 166 5.24 18.39 -15.80
CA GLN A 166 6.63 18.04 -15.54
C GLN A 166 7.23 19.18 -14.73
N ASN A 167 7.91 18.88 -13.62
CA ASN A 167 8.55 19.93 -12.83
C ASN A 167 9.67 20.55 -13.68
N ASP A 168 9.40 21.71 -14.27
CA ASP A 168 10.36 22.53 -15.00
C ASP A 168 10.86 23.70 -14.13
N GLY A 169 10.44 23.71 -12.85
CA GLY A 169 10.74 24.75 -11.88
C GLY A 169 9.93 26.03 -12.06
N SER A 170 8.95 26.05 -12.98
CA SER A 170 7.98 27.13 -13.09
C SER A 170 6.82 26.93 -12.10
N ALA A 171 6.28 28.04 -11.62
CA ALA A 171 5.05 28.08 -10.85
C ALA A 171 3.93 28.54 -11.79
N TYR A 172 3.27 27.60 -12.47
CA TYR A 172 2.27 27.90 -13.50
C TYR A 172 1.19 28.89 -13.05
N TRP A 173 0.86 28.92 -11.75
CA TRP A 173 -0.15 29.82 -11.20
C TRP A 173 0.29 31.29 -11.19
N LEU A 174 1.60 31.58 -11.29
CA LEU A 174 2.10 32.94 -11.41
C LEU A 174 1.82 33.56 -12.79
N GLU A 175 1.56 32.74 -13.82
CA GLU A 175 1.21 33.23 -15.16
C GLU A 175 -0.11 34.01 -15.18
N ALA A 176 -1.01 33.72 -14.22
CA ALA A 176 -2.27 34.43 -14.05
C ALA A 176 -2.10 35.81 -13.36
N GLY A 177 -0.91 36.14 -12.85
CA GLY A 177 -0.60 37.35 -12.09
C GLY A 177 -0.72 37.18 -10.58
N LEU A 178 0.01 37.98 -9.81
CA LEU A 178 0.09 37.88 -8.34
C LEU A 178 -1.22 38.19 -7.60
N ASP A 179 -2.13 38.92 -8.25
CA ASP A 179 -3.46 39.26 -7.70
C ASP A 179 -4.53 38.23 -8.06
N ALA A 180 -4.22 37.25 -8.91
CA ALA A 180 -5.14 36.17 -9.26
C ALA A 180 -5.17 35.11 -8.15
N PRO A 181 -6.33 34.51 -7.85
CA PRO A 181 -6.40 33.40 -6.89
C PRO A 181 -5.51 32.24 -7.32
N GLY A 182 -4.49 31.95 -6.52
CA GLY A 182 -3.60 30.82 -6.69
C GLY A 182 -4.25 29.50 -6.23
N PRO A 183 -3.72 28.35 -6.68
CA PRO A 183 -4.21 27.04 -6.28
C PRO A 183 -3.92 26.68 -4.81
N LEU A 184 -3.11 27.50 -4.13
CA LEU A 184 -2.63 27.26 -2.77
C LEU A 184 -3.11 28.32 -1.76
N ASP A 185 -3.88 29.32 -2.19
CA ASP A 185 -4.22 30.51 -1.41
C ASP A 185 -5.30 30.26 -0.36
N ASN A 186 -6.15 29.25 -0.55
CA ASN A 186 -7.21 28.90 0.37
C ASN A 186 -7.04 27.45 0.87
N MET A 187 -7.13 27.24 2.18
CA MET A 187 -7.05 25.91 2.78
C MET A 187 -8.15 24.97 2.28
N GLU A 188 -9.32 25.49 1.89
CA GLU A 188 -10.42 24.68 1.34
C GLU A 188 -10.15 24.18 -0.08
N GLN A 189 -9.21 24.79 -0.81
CA GLN A 189 -8.76 24.32 -2.12
C GLN A 189 -7.76 23.15 -1.99
N ARG A 190 -7.19 22.95 -0.80
CA ARG A 190 -6.20 21.90 -0.56
C ARG A 190 -6.88 20.55 -0.34
N PRO A 191 -6.35 19.45 -0.90
CA PRO A 191 -6.87 18.10 -0.65
C PRO A 191 -6.90 17.74 0.84
N PHE A 192 -7.79 16.82 1.24
CA PHE A 192 -7.89 16.37 2.64
C PHE A 192 -6.59 15.86 3.24
N ALA A 193 -5.74 15.21 2.42
CA ALA A 193 -4.44 14.72 2.86
C ALA A 193 -3.46 15.85 3.21
N GLU A 194 -3.45 16.94 2.45
CA GLU A 194 -2.58 18.10 2.73
C GLU A 194 -3.06 18.90 3.94
N ARG A 195 -4.37 18.86 4.21
CA ARG A 195 -4.98 19.45 5.40
C ARG A 195 -4.91 18.56 6.64
N CYS A 196 -4.26 17.39 6.52
CA CYS A 196 -4.19 16.36 7.55
C CYS A 196 -5.55 15.90 8.10
N LEU A 197 -6.62 15.98 7.30
CA LEU A 197 -7.97 15.58 7.70
C LEU A 197 -8.20 14.07 7.53
N ILE A 198 -7.74 13.51 6.41
CA ILE A 198 -7.78 12.08 6.10
C ILE A 198 -6.45 11.73 5.44
N GLY A 199 -5.81 10.63 5.85
CA GLY A 199 -4.55 10.21 5.26
C GLY A 199 -4.64 9.96 3.75
N PHE A 200 -3.51 10.15 3.04
CA PHE A 200 -3.46 9.91 1.60
C PHE A 200 -3.50 8.41 1.28
N GLY A 201 -3.73 8.08 0.00
CA GLY A 201 -3.66 6.71 -0.50
C GLY A 201 -4.67 5.73 0.12
N SER A 202 -5.77 6.25 0.66
CA SER A 202 -6.82 5.46 1.33
C SER A 202 -6.36 4.79 2.63
N THR A 203 -5.41 5.37 3.36
CA THR A 203 -4.96 4.80 4.65
C THR A 203 -6.05 4.72 5.71
N ALA A 204 -7.00 5.66 5.72
CA ALA A 204 -8.01 5.78 6.76
C ALA A 204 -9.44 5.46 6.29
N GLY A 205 -9.80 5.74 5.04
CA GLY A 205 -11.16 5.49 4.53
C GLY A 205 -11.36 4.09 3.97
N PRO A 206 -12.56 3.48 4.01
CA PRO A 206 -12.80 2.18 3.39
C PRO A 206 -12.63 2.27 1.86
N PRO A 207 -11.85 1.36 1.24
CA PRO A 207 -11.00 0.35 1.87
C PRO A 207 -9.73 0.96 2.48
N MET A 208 -9.38 0.55 3.70
CA MET A 208 -8.17 1.02 4.41
C MET A 208 -6.94 0.32 3.81
N LEU A 209 -6.34 0.94 2.80
CA LEU A 209 -5.23 0.36 2.04
C LEU A 209 -3.87 0.74 2.64
N PRO A 210 -2.87 -0.14 2.49
CA PRO A 210 -1.49 0.21 2.78
C PRO A 210 -0.95 1.22 1.76
N VAL A 211 -0.01 2.04 2.21
CA VAL A 211 0.69 3.04 1.40
C VAL A 211 2.20 2.95 1.63
N LEU A 212 2.92 3.99 1.24
CA LEU A 212 4.39 4.04 1.29
C LEU A 212 4.98 3.99 2.71
N TYR A 213 4.23 4.41 3.74
CA TYR A 213 4.64 4.46 5.15
C TYR A 213 3.41 4.76 6.03
N ASN A 214 3.57 4.75 7.36
CA ASN A 214 2.51 4.93 8.36
C ASN A 214 1.36 3.90 8.20
N ASN A 215 1.74 2.64 8.05
CA ASN A 215 0.82 1.53 7.79
C ASN A 215 0.23 0.90 9.06
N HIS A 216 0.53 1.39 10.26
CA HIS A 216 -0.06 0.83 11.47
C HIS A 216 -1.53 1.22 11.66
N LYS A 217 -2.31 0.26 12.15
CA LYS A 217 -3.68 0.43 12.64
C LYS A 217 -3.72 -0.04 14.08
N ARG A 218 -4.28 0.77 14.97
CA ARG A 218 -4.52 0.36 16.36
C ARG A 218 -6.01 0.12 16.56
N ILE A 219 -6.34 -1.09 16.99
CA ILE A 219 -7.71 -1.44 17.39
C ILE A 219 -7.79 -1.34 18.91
N VAL A 220 -8.80 -0.62 19.39
CA VAL A 220 -9.19 -0.59 20.80
C VAL A 220 -10.61 -1.12 20.90
N GLN A 221 -10.79 -2.22 21.61
CA GLN A 221 -12.08 -2.88 21.77
C GLN A 221 -12.57 -2.77 23.21
N SER A 222 -13.82 -2.34 23.36
CA SER A 222 -14.60 -2.38 24.60
C SER A 222 -15.66 -3.49 24.53
N GLU A 223 -16.60 -3.52 25.47
CA GLU A 223 -17.64 -4.56 25.47
C GLU A 223 -18.57 -4.47 24.25
N ASP A 224 -18.91 -3.26 23.82
CA ASP A 224 -19.91 -2.97 22.77
C ASP A 224 -19.35 -2.18 21.58
N THR A 225 -18.16 -1.58 21.72
CA THR A 225 -17.60 -0.66 20.73
C THR A 225 -16.18 -1.07 20.33
N ILE A 226 -15.86 -0.92 19.04
CA ILE A 226 -14.51 -1.00 18.49
C ILE A 226 -14.15 0.36 17.92
N MET A 227 -12.95 0.85 18.23
CA MET A 227 -12.33 1.99 17.58
C MET A 227 -11.13 1.51 16.75
N ILE A 228 -11.03 1.94 15.50
CA ILE A 228 -9.85 1.78 14.67
C ILE A 228 -9.16 3.12 14.54
N LEU A 229 -7.93 3.22 15.08
CA LEU A 229 -7.07 4.38 14.95
C LEU A 229 -6.03 4.13 13.85
N THR A 230 -6.05 4.97 12.84
CA THR A 230 -5.05 4.98 11.77
C THR A 230 -3.83 5.79 12.18
N GLU A 231 -2.62 5.25 11.99
CA GLU A 231 -1.37 5.96 12.28
C GLU A 231 -1.26 7.29 11.52
N MET A 232 -1.50 7.26 10.20
CA MET A 232 -1.50 8.47 9.38
C MET A 232 -2.66 9.40 9.76
N ASN A 233 -2.33 10.63 10.16
CA ASN A 233 -3.27 11.68 10.54
C ASN A 233 -4.16 11.38 11.77
N HIS A 234 -3.92 10.28 12.49
CA HIS A 234 -4.66 9.90 13.70
C HIS A 234 -6.18 9.84 13.53
N ASP A 235 -6.65 9.43 12.34
CA ASP A 235 -8.07 9.22 12.08
C ASP A 235 -8.61 8.08 12.96
N ALA A 236 -9.62 8.39 13.76
CA ALA A 236 -10.31 7.46 14.64
C ALA A 236 -11.76 7.29 14.20
N ARG A 237 -12.21 6.05 14.05
CA ARG A 237 -13.56 5.68 13.61
C ARG A 237 -14.06 4.43 14.31
#